data_AF-L2FQS6-F1
#
_entry.id   AF-L2FQS6-F1
#
_cell.length_a   1.000
_cell.length_b   1.000
_cell.length_c   1.000
_cell.angle_alpha   90.00
_cell.angle_beta   90.00
_cell.angle_gamma   90.00
#
_symmetry.space_group_name_H-M   'P 1'
#
loop_
_entity.id
_entity.type
_entity.pdbx_description
1 polymer ?
#
loop_
_entity_poly.entity_id
_entity_poly.type
_entity_poly.pdbx_seq_one_letter_code
_entity_poly.pdbx_strand_id
1 'polypeptide(L)'
;MHLLPLSLRDLLPLPDGANASDTVLGGVHFNRTVLDFWNYTLYSNNTLSNGSNCFLTQQPYTPVALLPNGSFVNSTWCYDPIRSIGPRAKAGVAIGVVYAVALMLILACLKKHGRQYLPTTKRFYPVGKRWQWYYAILVCVAAFISLFMTIDVDRFWVVGLPIIINSFFWYLLQQFTMALVWEAVRHWGSWERAAVHRPGP
;
A
#
# COMPACT_ATOMS: atom_id res chain seq x y z
N MET A 1 -1.63 -9.87 -27.65
CA MET A 1 -2.07 -10.38 -26.34
C MET A 1 -1.68 -11.85 -26.26
N HIS A 2 -0.47 -12.15 -25.78
CA HIS A 2 -0.09 -13.52 -25.44
C HIS A 2 -0.58 -13.79 -24.03
N LEU A 3 -1.58 -14.65 -23.91
CA LEU A 3 -1.99 -15.25 -22.65
C LEU A 3 -0.91 -16.26 -22.26
N LEU A 4 0.04 -15.84 -21.43
CA LEU A 4 0.88 -16.78 -20.69
C LEU A 4 -0.02 -17.46 -19.64
N PRO A 5 -0.05 -18.80 -19.58
CA PRO A 5 -0.71 -19.48 -18.48
C PRO A 5 -0.07 -18.99 -17.17
N LEU A 6 -0.89 -18.71 -16.16
CA LEU A 6 -0.43 -18.51 -14.79
C LEU A 6 0.31 -19.78 -14.36
N SER A 7 1.64 -19.79 -14.52
CA SER A 7 2.53 -20.82 -13.98
C SER A 7 2.39 -20.77 -12.47
N LEU A 8 1.56 -21.66 -11.93
CA LEU A 8 1.33 -21.75 -10.50
C LEU A 8 2.59 -22.21 -9.74
N ARG A 9 3.66 -22.66 -10.42
CA ARG A 9 4.91 -23.10 -9.82
C ARG A 9 6.10 -22.93 -10.77
N ASP A 10 6.62 -21.72 -10.80
CA ASP A 10 7.98 -21.40 -11.23
C ASP A 10 9.02 -21.94 -10.23
N LEU A 11 8.87 -23.20 -9.82
CA LEU A 11 9.79 -23.88 -8.92
C LEU A 11 10.98 -24.36 -9.73
N LEU A 12 12.16 -23.90 -9.37
CA LEU A 12 13.41 -24.40 -9.91
C LEU A 12 13.94 -25.51 -8.99
N PRO A 13 14.46 -26.62 -9.55
CA PRO A 13 15.25 -27.54 -8.76
C PRO A 13 16.45 -26.77 -8.19
N LEU A 14 16.85 -27.10 -6.96
CA LEU A 14 18.07 -26.51 -6.40
C LEU A 14 19.25 -26.91 -7.29
N PRO A 15 20.09 -25.96 -7.71
CA PRO A 15 21.25 -26.27 -8.53
C PRO A 15 22.24 -27.13 -7.75
N ASP A 16 22.78 -28.14 -8.42
CA ASP A 16 23.76 -29.04 -7.81
C ASP A 16 25.05 -28.27 -7.46
N GLY A 17 25.58 -28.54 -6.26
CA GLY A 17 26.84 -27.98 -5.78
C GLY A 17 28.03 -28.90 -6.01
N ALA A 18 29.02 -28.83 -5.12
CA ALA A 18 30.21 -29.67 -5.22
C ALA A 18 29.92 -31.17 -4.97
N ASN A 19 28.85 -31.47 -4.21
CA ASN A 19 28.45 -32.80 -3.78
C ASN A 19 26.92 -32.95 -3.82
N ALA A 20 26.41 -34.20 -3.72
CA ALA A 20 24.97 -34.47 -3.70
C ALA A 20 24.22 -33.83 -2.50
N SER A 21 24.92 -33.54 -1.41
CA SER A 21 24.39 -32.85 -0.22
C SER A 21 24.61 -31.33 -0.24
N ASP A 22 25.16 -30.78 -1.32
CA ASP A 22 25.53 -29.38 -1.44
C ASP A 22 24.82 -28.73 -2.63
N THR A 23 24.49 -27.45 -2.48
CA THR A 23 23.81 -26.63 -3.48
C THR A 23 24.42 -25.25 -3.52
N VAL A 24 24.56 -24.66 -4.70
CA VAL A 24 25.20 -23.35 -4.85
C VAL A 24 24.16 -22.30 -5.23
N LEU A 25 23.92 -21.34 -4.34
CA LEU A 25 23.01 -20.21 -4.57
C LEU A 25 23.80 -18.91 -4.50
N GLY A 26 23.79 -18.12 -5.57
CA GLY A 26 24.49 -16.82 -5.60
C GLY A 26 26.01 -16.93 -5.36
N GLY A 27 26.62 -18.08 -5.67
CA GLY A 27 28.04 -18.37 -5.43
C GLY A 27 28.36 -18.80 -3.99
N VAL A 28 27.37 -19.03 -3.14
CA VAL A 28 27.52 -19.54 -1.77
C VAL A 28 27.03 -20.98 -1.69
N HIS A 29 27.79 -21.82 -1.01
CA HIS A 29 27.49 -23.23 -0.80
C HIS A 29 26.52 -23.40 0.39
N PHE A 30 25.44 -24.14 0.17
CA PHE A 30 24.43 -24.46 1.18
C PHE A 30 24.17 -25.95 1.26
N ASN A 31 23.98 -26.44 2.49
CA ASN A 31 23.66 -27.84 2.73
C ASN A 31 22.22 -28.14 2.27
N ARG A 32 22.11 -28.94 1.20
CA ARG A 32 20.84 -29.32 0.56
C ARG A 32 19.90 -30.04 1.51
N THR A 33 20.43 -30.95 2.33
CA THR A 33 19.58 -31.75 3.24
C THR A 33 18.91 -30.88 4.29
N VAL A 34 19.57 -29.80 4.73
CA VAL A 34 19.00 -28.84 5.69
C VAL A 34 17.94 -27.98 5.00
N LEU A 35 18.18 -27.54 3.76
CA LEU A 35 17.18 -26.83 2.97
C LEU A 35 15.92 -27.68 2.76
N ASP A 36 16.09 -28.96 2.42
CA ASP A 36 14.99 -29.91 2.23
C ASP A 36 14.27 -30.21 3.55
N PHE A 37 15.00 -30.37 4.67
CA PHE A 37 14.41 -30.57 5.99
C PHE A 37 13.51 -29.39 6.41
N TRP A 38 13.94 -28.17 6.10
CA TRP A 38 13.17 -26.96 6.30
C TRP A 38 12.31 -26.60 5.10
N ASN A 39 12.05 -27.51 4.15
CA ASN A 39 11.13 -27.32 3.03
C ASN A 39 11.32 -26.00 2.26
N TYR A 40 12.58 -25.56 2.11
CA TYR A 40 12.92 -24.40 1.32
C TYR A 40 12.90 -24.74 -0.16
N THR A 41 12.17 -23.94 -0.93
CA THR A 41 12.01 -24.10 -2.37
C THR A 41 12.56 -22.89 -3.11
N LEU A 42 13.28 -23.15 -4.20
CA LEU A 42 13.85 -22.11 -5.06
C LEU A 42 12.85 -21.76 -6.16
N TYR A 43 12.70 -20.46 -6.42
CA TYR A 43 11.81 -19.94 -7.46
C TYR A 43 12.60 -19.27 -8.60
N SER A 44 11.99 -19.22 -9.79
CA SER A 44 12.54 -18.56 -11.00
C SER A 44 12.98 -17.12 -10.79
N ASN A 45 12.37 -16.42 -9.82
CA ASN A 45 12.65 -15.03 -9.47
C ASN A 45 13.86 -14.86 -8.53
N ASN A 46 14.74 -15.85 -8.44
CA ASN A 46 15.92 -15.87 -7.55
C ASN A 46 15.54 -15.61 -6.08
N THR A 47 14.49 -16.28 -5.64
CA THR A 47 14.02 -16.24 -4.25
C THR A 47 13.92 -17.65 -3.69
N LEU A 48 14.23 -17.79 -2.40
CA LEU A 48 14.12 -19.02 -1.65
C LEU A 48 13.05 -18.85 -0.58
N SER A 49 12.05 -19.73 -0.54
CA SER A 49 10.94 -19.63 0.40
C SER A 49 10.48 -20.98 0.94
N ASN A 50 10.07 -20.98 2.21
CA ASN A 50 9.43 -22.08 2.92
C ASN A 50 7.97 -21.72 3.31
N GLY A 51 7.32 -20.87 2.50
CA GLY A 51 5.95 -20.40 2.73
C GLY A 51 5.79 -19.33 3.82
N SER A 52 6.54 -19.41 4.93
CA SER A 52 6.57 -18.40 5.98
C SER A 52 7.67 -17.36 5.78
N ASN A 53 8.88 -17.82 5.48
CA ASN A 53 10.05 -16.98 5.27
C ASN A 53 10.43 -16.97 3.79
N CYS A 54 10.83 -15.79 3.28
CA CYS A 54 11.28 -15.61 1.91
C CYS A 54 12.55 -14.76 1.88
N PHE A 55 13.60 -15.28 1.24
CA PHE A 55 14.90 -14.65 1.11
C PHE A 55 15.34 -14.55 -0.35
N LEU A 56 16.20 -13.58 -0.64
CA LEU A 56 16.80 -13.39 -1.96
C LEU A 56 18.02 -14.28 -2.10
N THR A 57 18.25 -14.86 -3.29
CA THR A 57 19.41 -15.73 -3.54
C THR A 57 20.46 -15.11 -4.45
N GLN A 58 20.26 -13.87 -4.89
CA GLN A 58 21.15 -13.15 -5.81
C GLN A 58 22.05 -12.14 -5.08
N GLN A 59 23.32 -12.05 -5.50
CA GLN A 59 24.26 -11.06 -4.96
C GLN A 59 23.78 -9.63 -5.24
N PRO A 60 24.01 -8.67 -4.33
CA PRO A 60 24.74 -8.77 -3.06
C PRO A 60 23.89 -9.25 -1.86
N TYR A 61 22.66 -9.69 -2.10
CA TYR A 61 21.67 -9.99 -1.05
C TYR A 61 21.60 -11.48 -0.66
N THR A 62 22.46 -12.31 -1.27
CA THR A 62 22.56 -13.75 -0.98
C THR A 62 22.98 -13.99 0.48
N PRO A 63 22.29 -14.88 1.21
CA PRO A 63 22.68 -15.28 2.55
C PRO A 63 24.10 -15.84 2.61
N VAL A 64 24.76 -15.72 3.76
CA VAL A 64 26.12 -16.25 3.95
C VAL A 64 26.11 -17.70 4.44
N ALA A 65 25.14 -18.04 5.30
CA ALA A 65 25.03 -19.38 5.87
C ALA A 65 23.59 -19.66 6.31
N LEU A 66 23.24 -20.96 6.35
CA LEU A 66 21.99 -21.47 6.91
C LEU A 66 22.29 -22.10 8.28
N LEU A 67 21.60 -21.65 9.32
CA LEU A 67 21.70 -22.25 10.65
C LEU A 67 20.89 -23.55 10.71
N PRO A 68 21.23 -24.47 11.65
CA PRO A 68 20.45 -25.68 11.88
C PRO A 68 18.98 -25.42 12.27
N ASN A 69 18.69 -24.23 12.81
CA ASN A 69 17.33 -23.80 13.18
C ASN A 69 16.49 -23.32 11.97
N GLY A 70 17.01 -23.38 10.75
CA GLY A 70 16.31 -23.00 9.53
C GLY A 70 16.33 -21.50 9.21
N SER A 71 17.09 -20.70 9.97
CA SER A 71 17.26 -19.26 9.72
C SER A 71 18.56 -18.97 8.96
N PHE A 72 18.57 -17.90 8.18
CA PHE A 72 19.74 -17.50 7.41
C PHE A 72 20.51 -16.37 8.12
N VAL A 73 21.84 -16.39 7.98
CA VAL A 73 22.74 -15.31 8.45
C VAL A 73 22.96 -14.30 7.35
N ASN A 74 22.87 -13.02 7.72
CA ASN A 74 23.12 -11.89 6.82
C ASN A 74 22.31 -12.02 5.51
N SER A 75 21.04 -12.36 5.66
CA SER A 75 20.10 -12.50 4.56
C SER A 75 19.23 -11.26 4.42
N THR A 76 18.77 -11.01 3.20
CA THR A 76 17.78 -9.97 2.89
C THR A 76 16.44 -10.64 2.60
N TRP A 77 15.38 -10.11 3.18
CA TRP A 77 14.03 -10.63 3.00
C TRP A 77 13.47 -10.22 1.64
N CYS A 78 12.59 -11.04 1.07
CA CYS A 78 11.91 -10.71 -0.19
C CYS A 78 11.04 -9.44 -0.11
N TYR A 79 10.65 -9.06 1.11
CA TYR A 79 9.85 -7.88 1.41
C TYR A 79 10.69 -6.68 1.84
N ASP A 80 12.02 -6.78 1.79
CA ASP A 80 12.87 -5.63 2.04
C ASP A 80 12.84 -4.67 0.84
N PRO A 81 12.90 -3.35 1.10
CA PRO A 81 12.71 -2.35 0.06
C PRO A 81 14.02 -2.09 -0.71
N ILE A 82 14.47 -3.08 -1.47
CA ILE A 82 15.75 -3.09 -2.18
C ILE A 82 15.71 -2.44 -3.56
N ARG A 83 14.55 -2.45 -4.23
CA ARG A 83 14.44 -1.89 -5.59
C ARG A 83 14.38 -0.37 -5.54
N SER A 84 14.88 0.26 -6.61
CA SER A 84 14.75 1.70 -6.79
C SER A 84 13.29 2.12 -6.97
N ILE A 85 12.98 3.36 -6.60
CA ILE A 85 11.63 3.92 -6.73
C ILE A 85 11.22 3.99 -8.22
N GLY A 86 10.18 3.22 -8.56
CA GLY A 86 9.60 3.18 -9.89
C GLY A 86 8.73 4.40 -10.23
N PRO A 87 8.25 4.49 -11.49
CA PRO A 87 7.39 5.61 -11.92
C PRO A 87 6.05 5.65 -11.20
N ARG A 88 5.50 4.48 -10.82
CA ARG A 88 4.24 4.40 -10.05
C ARG A 88 4.42 5.04 -8.67
N ALA A 89 5.48 4.68 -7.95
CA ALA A 89 5.78 5.28 -6.65
C ALA A 89 6.02 6.79 -6.74
N LYS A 90 6.71 7.27 -7.79
CA LYS A 90 6.90 8.73 -8.00
C LYS A 90 5.56 9.46 -8.19
N ALA A 91 4.69 8.93 -9.04
CA ALA A 91 3.35 9.50 -9.25
C ALA A 91 2.49 9.44 -7.97
N GLY A 92 2.56 8.31 -7.26
CA GLY A 92 1.86 8.10 -5.99
C GLY A 92 2.26 9.14 -4.95
N VAL A 93 3.56 9.36 -4.75
CA VAL A 93 4.06 10.38 -3.81
C VAL A 93 3.61 11.78 -4.23
N ALA A 94 3.75 12.14 -5.52
CA ALA A 94 3.37 13.47 -5.99
C ALA A 94 1.89 13.78 -5.72
N ILE A 95 0.99 12.83 -6.04
CA ILE A 95 -0.45 12.99 -5.80
C ILE A 95 -0.76 12.89 -4.30
N GLY A 96 -0.06 12.04 -3.55
CA GLY A 96 -0.22 11.89 -2.11
C GLY A 96 0.05 13.20 -1.35
N VAL A 97 1.07 13.96 -1.76
CA VAL A 97 1.35 15.30 -1.21
C VAL A 97 0.20 16.27 -1.49
N VAL A 98 -0.40 16.23 -2.68
CA VAL A 98 -1.56 17.06 -3.02
C VAL A 98 -2.74 16.75 -2.07
N TYR A 99 -3.02 15.47 -1.80
CA TYR A 99 -4.06 15.08 -0.83
C TYR A 99 -3.72 15.47 0.61
N ALA A 100 -2.45 15.46 1.02
CA ALA A 100 -2.04 15.95 2.33
C ALA A 100 -2.29 17.46 2.48
N VAL A 101 -1.97 18.25 1.45
CA VAL A 101 -2.29 19.68 1.42
C VAL A 101 -3.81 19.91 1.43
N ALA A 102 -4.56 19.14 0.64
CA ALA A 102 -6.02 19.20 0.62
C ALA A 102 -6.63 18.91 1.99
N LEU A 103 -6.10 17.92 2.72
CA LEU A 103 -6.53 17.60 4.08
C LEU A 103 -6.36 18.79 5.03
N MET A 104 -5.22 19.49 4.97
CA MET A 104 -4.99 20.68 5.79
C MET A 104 -6.00 21.80 5.49
N LEU A 105 -6.31 22.01 4.20
CA LEU A 105 -7.33 22.98 3.79
C LEU A 105 -8.73 22.58 4.27
N ILE A 106 -9.09 21.30 4.16
CA ILE A 106 -10.36 20.75 4.65
C ILE A 106 -10.51 20.97 6.16
N LEU A 107 -9.46 20.73 6.95
CA LEU A 107 -9.47 20.97 8.39
C LEU A 107 -9.61 22.46 8.74
N ALA A 108 -8.93 23.35 8.01
CA ALA A 108 -9.07 24.79 8.18
C ALA A 108 -10.50 25.27 7.86
N CYS A 109 -11.08 24.76 6.77
CA CYS A 109 -12.46 25.04 6.38
C CYS A 109 -13.46 24.50 7.40
N LEU A 110 -13.26 23.28 7.91
CA LEU A 110 -14.09 22.69 8.95
C LEU A 110 -14.06 23.52 10.24
N LYS A 111 -12.88 24.02 10.65
CA LYS A 111 -12.74 24.93 11.80
C LYS A 111 -13.54 26.23 11.60
N LYS A 112 -13.47 26.83 10.40
CA LYS A 112 -14.23 28.04 10.07
C LYS A 112 -15.74 27.78 10.05
N HIS A 113 -16.16 26.67 9.44
CA HIS A 113 -17.56 26.27 9.37
C HIS A 113 -18.13 25.90 10.75
N GLY A 114 -17.31 25.35 11.65
CA GLY A 114 -17.67 25.04 13.03
C GLY A 114 -17.91 26.26 13.92
N ARG A 115 -17.31 27.42 13.57
CA ARG A 115 -17.49 28.71 14.30
C ARG A 115 -18.72 29.50 13.85
N GLN A 116 -19.39 29.10 12.77
CA GLN A 116 -20.63 29.77 12.37
C GLN A 116 -21.76 29.36 13.33
N TYR A 117 -22.03 30.23 14.31
CA TYR A 117 -23.17 30.12 15.23
C TYR A 117 -24.46 30.24 14.43
N LEU A 118 -25.05 29.10 14.06
CA LEU A 118 -26.38 29.08 13.46
C LEU A 118 -27.40 29.47 14.54
N PRO A 119 -28.39 30.34 14.24
CA PRO A 119 -29.44 30.66 15.18
C PRO A 119 -30.20 29.39 15.58
N THR A 120 -30.36 29.19 16.88
CA THR A 120 -30.93 28.00 17.54
C THR A 120 -32.36 27.67 17.12
N THR A 121 -33.01 28.55 16.35
CA THR A 121 -34.45 28.57 16.09
C THR A 121 -34.90 27.78 14.86
N LYS A 122 -34.00 27.29 14.00
CA LYS A 122 -34.40 26.47 12.83
C LYS A 122 -34.12 24.97 13.03
N ARG A 123 -35.11 24.15 12.63
CA ARG A 123 -35.13 22.67 12.53
C ARG A 123 -34.11 22.11 11.52
N PHE A 124 -32.89 22.61 11.48
CA PHE A 124 -31.80 22.03 10.71
C PHE A 124 -30.72 21.64 11.70
N TYR A 125 -30.66 20.34 12.03
CA TYR A 125 -29.63 19.82 12.92
C TYR A 125 -28.24 20.17 12.37
N PRO A 126 -27.36 20.82 13.15
CA PRO A 126 -26.03 21.24 12.71
C PRO A 126 -25.11 20.06 12.34
N VAL A 127 -25.50 18.83 12.72
CA VAL A 127 -24.77 17.59 12.47
C VAL A 127 -24.74 17.22 10.98
N GLY A 128 -25.86 17.39 10.25
CA GLY A 128 -25.95 17.00 8.83
C GLY A 128 -24.96 17.76 7.94
N LYS A 129 -24.80 19.06 8.18
CA LYS A 129 -23.95 19.95 7.36
C LYS A 129 -22.44 19.72 7.57
N ARG A 130 -22.04 18.98 8.61
CA ARG A 130 -20.63 18.67 8.92
C ARG A 130 -20.17 17.36 8.27
N TRP A 131 -21.10 16.48 7.90
CA TRP A 131 -20.79 15.17 7.32
C TRP A 131 -19.99 15.25 6.03
N GLN A 132 -20.25 16.26 5.18
CA GLN A 132 -19.44 16.53 3.98
C GLN A 132 -17.94 16.65 4.31
N TRP A 133 -17.60 17.39 5.37
CA TRP A 133 -16.21 17.58 5.77
C TRP A 133 -15.60 16.30 6.35
N TYR A 134 -16.37 15.50 7.08
CA TYR A 134 -15.90 14.20 7.59
C TYR A 134 -15.61 13.23 6.44
N TYR A 135 -16.49 13.13 5.45
CA TYR A 135 -16.24 12.32 4.26
C TYR A 135 -15.04 12.85 3.46
N ALA A 136 -14.85 14.17 3.35
CA ALA A 136 -13.68 14.75 2.70
C ALA A 136 -12.36 14.39 3.42
N ILE A 137 -12.36 14.34 4.76
CA ILE A 137 -11.21 13.85 5.54
C ILE A 137 -10.96 12.37 5.24
N LEU A 138 -12.00 11.53 5.24
CA LEU A 138 -11.87 10.09 4.94
C LEU A 138 -11.35 9.83 3.53
N VAL A 139 -11.81 10.59 2.53
CA VAL A 139 -11.26 10.58 1.16
C VAL A 139 -9.76 10.88 1.19
N CYS A 140 -9.33 11.97 1.84
CA CYS A 140 -7.92 12.34 1.86
C CYS A 140 -7.06 11.31 2.58
N VAL A 141 -7.53 10.74 3.70
CA VAL A 141 -6.81 9.69 4.45
C VAL A 141 -6.69 8.42 3.62
N ALA A 142 -7.78 7.96 2.99
CA ALA A 142 -7.76 6.76 2.14
C ALA A 142 -6.87 6.95 0.90
N ALA A 143 -6.93 8.12 0.27
CA ALA A 143 -6.02 8.49 -0.83
C ALA A 143 -4.56 8.48 -0.36
N PHE A 144 -4.27 9.12 0.77
CA PHE A 144 -2.90 9.20 1.28
C PHE A 144 -2.32 7.81 1.58
N ILE A 145 -3.04 6.96 2.30
CA ILE A 145 -2.58 5.59 2.62
C ILE A 145 -2.38 4.79 1.33
N SER A 146 -3.37 4.76 0.42
CA SER A 146 -3.24 4.00 -0.83
C SER A 146 -2.07 4.48 -1.68
N LEU A 147 -1.93 5.79 -1.88
CA LEU A 147 -0.87 6.36 -2.71
C LEU A 147 0.53 6.14 -2.11
N PHE A 148 0.70 6.21 -0.79
CA PHE A 148 1.99 5.92 -0.16
C PHE A 148 2.38 4.45 -0.26
N MET A 149 1.42 3.52 -0.19
CA MET A 149 1.70 2.08 -0.36
C MET A 149 2.24 1.73 -1.75
N THR A 150 2.08 2.60 -2.76
CA THR A 150 2.70 2.41 -4.07
C THR A 150 4.23 2.41 -4.01
N ILE A 151 4.83 3.04 -2.99
CA ILE A 151 6.28 3.04 -2.76
C ILE A 151 6.74 1.62 -2.48
N ASP A 152 6.10 0.95 -1.52
CA ASP A 152 6.49 -0.40 -1.11
C ASP A 152 6.15 -1.44 -2.18
N VAL A 153 5.06 -1.23 -2.95
CA VAL A 153 4.74 -2.06 -4.13
C VAL A 153 5.88 -2.05 -5.16
N ASP A 154 6.50 -0.90 -5.41
CA ASP A 154 7.59 -0.80 -6.38
C ASP A 154 8.95 -1.23 -5.78
N ARG A 155 9.16 -1.02 -4.47
CA ARG A 155 10.45 -1.30 -3.81
C ARG A 155 10.65 -2.76 -3.41
N PHE A 156 9.58 -3.49 -3.12
CA PHE A 156 9.70 -4.89 -2.70
C PHE A 156 10.07 -5.79 -3.88
N TRP A 157 10.84 -6.86 -3.62
CA TRP A 157 11.20 -7.80 -4.67
C TRP A 157 9.99 -8.64 -5.10
N VAL A 158 9.24 -9.12 -4.10
CA VAL A 158 8.00 -9.87 -4.27
C VAL A 158 6.84 -9.05 -3.75
N VAL A 159 5.74 -9.09 -4.50
CA VAL A 159 4.49 -8.43 -4.11
C VAL A 159 3.93 -9.08 -2.84
N GLY A 160 3.64 -8.27 -1.84
CA GLY A 160 3.11 -8.73 -0.54
C GLY A 160 1.97 -7.86 -0.04
N LEU A 161 1.92 -7.60 1.26
CA LEU A 161 0.90 -6.77 1.91
C LEU A 161 0.65 -5.39 1.27
N PRO A 162 1.67 -4.65 0.77
CA PRO A 162 1.44 -3.30 0.25
C PRO A 162 0.43 -3.21 -0.89
N ILE A 163 0.37 -4.19 -1.80
CA ILE A 163 -0.62 -4.15 -2.90
C ILE A 163 -2.05 -4.35 -2.40
N ILE A 164 -2.20 -5.17 -1.36
CA ILE A 164 -3.49 -5.46 -0.74
C ILE A 164 -4.00 -4.19 -0.06
N ILE A 165 -3.13 -3.54 0.72
CA ILE A 165 -3.45 -2.27 1.39
C ILE A 165 -3.74 -1.18 0.34
N ASN A 166 -2.90 -1.07 -0.69
CA ASN A 166 -3.12 -0.12 -1.79
C ASN A 166 -4.52 -0.31 -2.42
N SER A 167 -4.86 -1.53 -2.81
CA SER A 167 -6.14 -1.85 -3.47
C SER A 167 -7.34 -1.64 -2.55
N PHE A 168 -7.21 -2.05 -1.27
CA PHE A 168 -8.27 -1.90 -0.28
C PHE A 168 -8.59 -0.43 0.01
N PHE A 169 -7.56 0.39 0.26
CA PHE A 169 -7.77 1.82 0.50
C PHE A 169 -8.15 2.58 -0.77
N TRP A 170 -7.72 2.12 -1.94
CA TRP A 170 -8.21 2.63 -3.21
C TRP A 170 -9.72 2.40 -3.31
N TYR A 171 -10.21 1.18 -3.08
CA TYR A 171 -11.64 0.90 -3.05
C TYR A 171 -12.41 1.79 -2.07
N LEU A 172 -11.91 1.95 -0.84
CA LEU A 172 -12.52 2.83 0.16
C LEU A 172 -12.55 4.29 -0.29
N LEU A 173 -11.50 4.78 -0.97
CA LEU A 173 -11.45 6.12 -1.54
C LEU A 173 -12.63 6.35 -2.49
N GLN A 174 -12.95 5.40 -3.37
CA GLN A 174 -14.12 5.55 -4.27
C GLN A 174 -15.43 5.61 -3.49
N GLN A 175 -15.61 4.75 -2.48
CA GLN A 175 -16.82 4.74 -1.68
C GLN A 175 -17.00 6.05 -0.89
N PHE A 176 -15.94 6.56 -0.27
CA PHE A 176 -15.98 7.84 0.43
C PHE A 176 -16.19 9.03 -0.52
N THR A 177 -15.67 8.95 -1.74
CA THR A 177 -15.89 9.99 -2.76
C THR A 177 -17.35 10.04 -3.17
N MET A 178 -17.98 8.88 -3.38
CA MET A 178 -19.43 8.81 -3.66
C MET A 178 -20.26 9.37 -2.49
N ALA A 179 -19.92 9.02 -1.25
CA ALA A 179 -20.59 9.55 -0.07
C ALA A 179 -20.41 11.07 0.07
N LEU A 180 -19.21 11.59 -0.22
CA LEU A 180 -18.93 13.03 -0.24
C LEU A 180 -19.80 13.76 -1.26
N VAL A 181 -19.87 13.26 -2.49
CA VAL A 181 -20.70 13.84 -3.57
C VAL A 181 -22.17 13.77 -3.21
N TRP A 182 -22.64 12.64 -2.67
CA TRP A 182 -24.01 12.49 -2.20
C TRP A 182 -24.38 13.54 -1.14
N GLU A 183 -23.55 13.69 -0.11
CA GLU A 183 -23.77 14.70 0.92
C GLU A 183 -23.65 16.13 0.39
N ALA A 184 -22.77 16.38 -0.60
CA ALA A 184 -22.64 17.66 -1.31
C ALA A 184 -23.95 18.05 -1.99
N VAL A 185 -24.50 17.15 -2.80
CA VAL A 185 -25.76 17.36 -3.54
C VAL A 185 -26.95 17.51 -2.59
N ARG A 186 -27.04 16.66 -1.55
CA ARG A 186 -28.14 16.70 -0.56
C ARG A 186 -28.27 18.06 0.13
N HIS A 187 -27.16 18.77 0.36
CA HIS A 187 -27.17 20.08 1.02
C HIS A 187 -27.08 21.27 0.05
N TRP A 188 -27.02 21.03 -1.26
CA TRP A 188 -26.86 22.06 -2.28
C TRP A 188 -27.93 23.17 -2.19
N GLY A 189 -29.21 22.79 -2.11
CA GLY A 189 -30.31 23.76 -1.98
C GLY A 189 -30.35 24.53 -0.66
N SER A 190 -29.62 24.10 0.38
CA SER A 190 -29.42 24.92 1.58
C SER A 190 -28.31 25.95 1.38
N TRP A 191 -27.34 25.66 0.52
CA TRP A 191 -26.21 26.52 0.20
C TRP A 191 -26.65 27.70 -0.65
N GLU A 192 -27.45 27.46 -1.69
CA GLU A 192 -28.03 28.53 -2.53
C GLU A 192 -28.87 29.52 -1.72
N ARG A 193 -29.73 29.02 -0.83
CA ARG A 193 -30.55 29.87 0.05
C ARG A 193 -29.71 30.73 1.00
N ALA A 194 -28.57 30.22 1.47
CA ALA A 194 -27.63 30.99 2.29
C ALA A 194 -26.82 32.01 1.49
N ALA A 195 -26.52 31.74 0.22
CA ALA A 195 -25.85 32.69 -0.68
C ALA A 195 -26.75 33.88 -1.00
N VAL A 196 -28.04 33.66 -1.25
CA VAL A 196 -29.04 34.72 -1.51
C VAL A 196 -29.24 35.65 -0.30
N HIS A 197 -29.14 35.12 0.93
CA HIS A 197 -29.36 35.90 2.16
C HIS A 197 -28.09 36.60 2.68
N ARG A 198 -26.92 36.39 2.08
CA ARG A 198 -25.75 37.24 2.38
C ARG A 198 -25.90 38.52 1.56
N PRO A 199 -26.06 39.70 2.19
CA PRO A 199 -25.79 40.94 1.46
C PRO A 199 -24.36 40.88 0.95
N GLY A 200 -24.15 41.33 -0.29
CA GLY A 200 -22.81 41.48 -0.88
C GLY A 200 -21.93 42.42 -0.05
N PRO A 201 -20.64 42.60 -0.42
CA PRO A 201 -19.83 43.66 0.16
C PRO A 201 -20.53 45.03 0.03
#